data_AF-A0A536NKD2-F1
#
_entry.id   AF-A0A536NKD2-F1
#
_cell.length_a   1.000
_cell.length_b   1.000
_cell.length_c   1.000
_cell.angle_alpha   90.00
_cell.angle_beta   90.00
_cell.angle_gamma   90.00
#
_symmetry.space_group_name_H-M   'P 1'
#
loop_
_entity.id
_entity.type
_entity.pdbx_description
1 polymer ?
#
loop_
_entity_poly.entity_id
_entity_poly.type
_entity_poly.pdbx_seq_one_letter_code
_entity_poly.pdbx_strand_id
1 'polypeptide(L)'
;MPENDAEIQSTKRSVAAGLPPGVIVVLPGFALVALVAMLVILFGFLDASHYTTLANLLTPDPAAAAGTVSLAGGAEGVTLSIVILVVFYGIQTTSSRYSPRIIDIFTRNPLNALVFTFALASILYTFLVRAEIRPNYVPMWSVALAVVFALANFAILLPYVIYIFDIMRAESLIKGIRKRATRDIRKSVTGRRRRDSVMTCISQITDIVFGSIQLGDVPVSINGVEALSRFVADDYLRVKKKLRPEWFHVGHSDLPGASDQILA
;
A
#
# COMPACT_ATOMS: atom_id res chain seq x y z
N MET A 1 -34.44 31.74 -25.73
CA MET A 1 -34.61 31.08 -24.43
C MET A 1 -33.54 30.02 -24.25
N PRO A 2 -32.43 30.35 -23.57
CA PRO A 2 -31.62 29.37 -22.87
C PRO A 2 -31.26 29.91 -21.48
N GLU A 3 -32.14 29.73 -20.51
CA GLU A 3 -31.92 30.15 -19.12
C GLU A 3 -32.49 29.08 -18.19
N ASN A 4 -32.02 27.83 -18.36
CA ASN A 4 -32.38 26.75 -17.44
C ASN A 4 -31.28 25.70 -17.21
N ASP A 5 -30.16 25.78 -17.95
CA ASP A 5 -29.06 24.81 -17.80
C ASP A 5 -27.98 25.26 -16.78
N ALA A 6 -28.03 26.51 -16.32
CA ALA A 6 -27.04 27.07 -15.39
C ALA A 6 -27.34 26.73 -13.91
N GLU A 7 -28.57 26.32 -13.58
CA GLU A 7 -28.98 26.15 -12.18
C GLU A 7 -28.82 24.71 -11.65
N ILE A 8 -28.63 23.73 -12.53
CA ILE A 8 -28.53 22.30 -12.14
C ILE A 8 -27.09 21.92 -11.70
N GLN A 9 -26.09 22.76 -11.95
CA GLN A 9 -24.69 22.46 -11.66
C GLN A 9 -24.22 22.87 -10.25
N SER A 10 -25.07 23.55 -9.47
CA SER A 10 -24.73 24.13 -8.16
C SER A 10 -24.75 23.13 -6.98
N THR A 11 -25.36 21.95 -7.13
CA THR A 11 -25.64 21.05 -5.98
C THR A 11 -25.02 19.66 -6.12
N LYS A 12 -23.78 19.58 -6.63
CA LYS A 12 -22.88 18.45 -6.31
C LYS A 12 -21.69 18.96 -5.51
N ARG A 13 -21.96 19.47 -4.30
CA ARG A 13 -20.96 19.48 -3.23
C ARG A 13 -20.60 18.02 -2.95
N SER A 14 -19.59 17.53 -3.65
CA SER A 14 -18.99 16.23 -3.38
C SER A 14 -18.68 16.17 -1.89
N VAL A 15 -19.32 15.24 -1.17
CA VAL A 15 -19.09 14.99 0.26
C VAL A 15 -17.60 14.67 0.54
N ALA A 16 -16.81 14.38 -0.49
CA ALA A 16 -15.37 14.17 -0.43
C ALA A 16 -14.52 15.47 -0.52
N ALA A 17 -15.11 16.66 -0.71
CA ALA A 17 -14.39 17.89 -1.03
C ALA A 17 -13.61 18.55 0.13
N GLY A 18 -13.64 17.98 1.34
CA GLY A 18 -12.98 18.55 2.52
C GLY A 18 -12.10 17.58 3.31
N LEU A 19 -12.01 16.30 2.90
CA LEU A 19 -11.25 15.30 3.65
C LEU A 19 -9.81 15.19 3.11
N PRO A 20 -8.80 15.01 3.98
CA PRO A 20 -7.44 14.74 3.54
C PRO A 20 -7.43 13.46 2.67
N PRO A 21 -6.60 13.41 1.60
CA PRO A 21 -6.64 12.34 0.61
C PRO A 21 -6.45 10.94 1.20
N GLY A 22 -5.75 10.83 2.34
CA GLY A 22 -5.61 9.57 3.07
C GLY A 22 -6.92 9.02 3.65
N VAL A 23 -7.86 9.87 4.06
CA VAL A 23 -9.14 9.41 4.63
C VAL A 23 -10.11 8.98 3.54
N ILE A 24 -10.05 9.59 2.35
CA ILE A 24 -10.86 9.19 1.18
C ILE A 24 -10.53 7.75 0.75
N VAL A 25 -9.26 7.35 0.83
CA VAL A 25 -8.80 6.00 0.45
C VAL A 25 -9.23 4.93 1.47
N VAL A 26 -9.29 5.31 2.75
CA VAL A 26 -9.64 4.40 3.86
C VAL A 26 -11.16 4.27 4.02
N LEU A 27 -11.92 5.31 3.65
CA LEU A 27 -13.37 5.38 3.74
C LEU A 27 -14.11 4.15 3.17
N PRO A 28 -13.82 3.65 1.94
CA PRO A 28 -14.61 2.57 1.35
C PRO A 28 -14.50 1.25 2.10
N GLY A 29 -13.32 0.91 2.65
CA GLY A 29 -13.14 -0.31 3.43
C GLY A 29 -13.90 -0.27 4.76
N PHE A 30 -13.82 0.85 5.47
CA PHE A 30 -14.57 1.05 6.71
C PHE A 30 -16.07 1.19 6.46
N ALA A 31 -16.49 1.82 5.36
CA ALA A 31 -17.90 1.93 4.97
C ALA A 31 -18.49 0.56 4.64
N LEU A 32 -17.74 -0.32 3.98
CA LEU A 32 -18.19 -1.69 3.71
C LEU A 32 -18.41 -2.45 5.02
N VAL A 33 -17.46 -2.40 5.95
CA VAL A 33 -17.60 -3.07 7.25
C VAL A 33 -18.73 -2.46 8.07
N ALA A 34 -18.88 -1.13 8.08
CA ALA A 34 -19.97 -0.44 8.76
C ALA A 34 -21.33 -0.81 8.17
N LEU A 35 -21.44 -0.92 6.84
CA LEU A 35 -22.65 -1.37 6.15
C LEU A 35 -22.98 -2.81 6.52
N VAL A 36 -22.01 -3.72 6.50
CA VAL A 36 -22.21 -5.12 6.89
C VAL A 36 -22.64 -5.21 8.36
N ALA A 37 -21.99 -4.47 9.26
CA ALA A 37 -22.38 -4.41 10.67
C ALA A 37 -23.79 -3.82 10.85
N MET A 38 -24.13 -2.76 10.12
CA MET A 38 -25.46 -2.17 10.11
C MET A 38 -26.51 -3.17 9.62
N LEU A 39 -26.22 -3.91 8.54
CA LEU A 39 -27.12 -4.96 8.03
C LEU A 39 -27.30 -6.08 9.05
N VAL A 40 -26.23 -6.53 9.72
CA VAL A 40 -26.32 -7.55 10.78
C VAL A 40 -27.19 -7.06 11.94
N ILE A 41 -27.04 -5.80 12.37
CA ILE A 41 -27.85 -5.22 13.44
C ILE A 41 -29.31 -5.05 12.99
N LEU A 42 -29.53 -4.55 11.77
CA LEU A 42 -30.86 -4.33 11.20
C LEU A 42 -31.62 -5.65 11.04
N PHE A 43 -30.99 -6.66 10.43
CA PHE A 43 -31.57 -7.98 10.28
C PHE A 43 -31.71 -8.69 11.63
N GLY A 44 -30.77 -8.53 12.55
CA GLY A 44 -30.93 -9.01 13.93
C GLY A 44 -32.12 -8.39 14.65
N PHE A 45 -32.40 -7.10 14.42
CA PHE A 45 -33.57 -6.41 14.97
C PHE A 45 -34.88 -6.85 14.30
N LEU A 46 -34.87 -6.98 12.96
CA LEU A 46 -36.01 -7.49 12.18
C LEU A 46 -36.35 -8.93 12.56
N ASP A 47 -35.35 -9.79 12.78
CA ASP A 47 -35.54 -11.18 13.17
C ASP A 47 -35.98 -11.29 14.64
N ALA A 48 -35.44 -10.42 15.52
CA ALA A 48 -35.92 -10.26 16.90
C ALA A 48 -37.39 -9.80 16.98
N SER A 49 -37.89 -9.14 15.93
CA SER A 49 -39.30 -8.72 15.83
C SER A 49 -40.26 -9.85 15.43
N HIS A 50 -39.74 -11.01 14.99
CA HIS A 50 -40.52 -12.22 14.72
C HIS A 50 -40.22 -13.37 15.71
N TYR A 51 -39.05 -13.42 16.34
CA TYR A 51 -38.70 -14.40 17.39
C TYR A 51 -37.92 -13.75 18.54
N THR A 52 -38.36 -13.99 19.76
CA THR A 52 -37.94 -13.27 20.97
C THR A 52 -36.43 -13.31 21.27
N THR A 53 -35.85 -12.10 21.34
CA THR A 53 -34.69 -11.65 22.16
C THR A 53 -33.30 -11.62 21.49
N LEU A 54 -32.67 -10.42 21.49
CA LEU A 54 -31.27 -10.14 21.09
C LEU A 54 -30.21 -11.04 21.77
N ALA A 55 -30.56 -11.69 22.88
CA ALA A 55 -29.68 -12.61 23.61
C ALA A 55 -29.37 -13.89 22.82
N ASN A 56 -30.31 -14.38 21.99
CA ASN A 56 -30.08 -15.54 21.13
C ASN A 56 -29.16 -15.24 19.94
N LEU A 57 -29.00 -13.96 19.58
CA LEU A 57 -28.03 -13.51 18.56
C LEU A 57 -26.59 -13.57 19.08
N LEU A 58 -26.41 -13.42 20.41
CA LEU A 58 -25.12 -13.48 21.09
C LEU A 58 -24.80 -14.85 21.71
N THR A 59 -25.71 -15.81 21.66
CA THR A 59 -25.45 -17.22 22.00
C THR A 59 -25.59 -18.09 20.75
N PRO A 60 -24.59 -18.13 19.85
CA PRO A 60 -24.64 -19.01 18.71
C PRO A 60 -24.60 -20.46 19.18
N ASP A 61 -25.39 -21.31 18.54
CA ASP A 61 -25.18 -22.77 18.54
C ASP A 61 -23.68 -23.04 18.27
N PRO A 62 -23.00 -23.91 19.05
CA PRO A 62 -21.63 -24.35 18.77
C PRO A 62 -21.38 -24.68 17.28
N ALA A 63 -22.37 -25.26 16.59
CA ALA A 63 -22.28 -25.52 15.16
C ALA A 63 -22.22 -24.24 14.31
N ALA A 64 -23.06 -23.24 14.63
CA ALA A 64 -23.09 -21.94 13.94
C ALA A 64 -21.81 -21.14 14.18
N ALA A 65 -21.35 -21.02 15.44
CA ALA A 65 -20.10 -20.35 15.78
C ALA A 65 -18.91 -20.96 15.03
N ALA A 66 -18.83 -22.28 15.03
CA ALA A 66 -17.77 -22.99 14.34
C ALA A 66 -17.86 -22.78 12.82
N GLY A 67 -19.07 -22.81 12.25
CA GLY A 67 -19.32 -22.53 10.84
C GLY A 67 -18.85 -21.13 10.43
N THR A 68 -19.22 -20.10 11.19
CA THR A 68 -18.84 -18.72 10.93
C THR A 68 -17.32 -18.52 10.97
N VAL A 69 -16.63 -19.02 12.00
CA VAL A 69 -15.16 -18.88 12.11
C VAL A 69 -14.46 -19.60 10.96
N SER A 70 -14.95 -20.78 10.56
CA SER A 70 -14.39 -21.53 9.43
C SER A 70 -14.58 -20.81 8.09
N LEU A 71 -15.76 -20.22 7.87
CA LEU A 71 -16.05 -19.45 6.66
C LEU A 71 -15.24 -18.16 6.61
N ALA A 72 -15.09 -17.48 7.75
CA ALA A 72 -14.26 -16.28 7.88
C ALA A 72 -12.80 -16.57 7.53
N GLY A 73 -12.18 -17.57 8.16
CA GLY A 73 -10.80 -17.96 7.87
C GLY A 73 -10.59 -18.38 6.42
N GLY A 74 -11.55 -19.13 5.84
CA GLY A 74 -11.52 -19.51 4.43
C GLY A 74 -11.60 -18.30 3.48
N ALA A 75 -12.55 -17.38 3.72
CA ALA A 75 -12.72 -16.18 2.91
C ALA A 75 -11.51 -15.24 3.02
N GLU A 76 -10.92 -15.07 4.21
CA GLU A 76 -9.68 -14.33 4.41
C GLU A 76 -8.52 -14.93 3.60
N GLY A 77 -8.36 -16.26 3.62
CA GLY A 77 -7.32 -16.96 2.87
C GLY A 77 -7.44 -16.77 1.35
N VAL A 78 -8.65 -16.90 0.81
CA VAL A 78 -8.92 -16.67 -0.62
C VAL A 78 -8.63 -15.22 -1.00
N THR A 79 -9.11 -14.28 -0.18
CA THR A 79 -8.94 -12.85 -0.45
C THR A 79 -7.46 -12.45 -0.41
N LEU A 80 -6.71 -12.93 0.59
CA LEU A 80 -5.26 -12.73 0.68
C LEU A 80 -4.55 -13.29 -0.55
N SER A 81 -4.93 -14.48 -1.03
CA SER A 81 -4.34 -15.10 -2.22
C SER A 81 -4.55 -14.24 -3.48
N ILE A 82 -5.75 -13.71 -3.66
CA ILE A 82 -6.08 -12.81 -4.79
C ILE A 82 -5.25 -11.51 -4.70
N VAL A 83 -5.16 -10.91 -3.51
CA VAL A 83 -4.38 -9.68 -3.32
C VAL A 83 -2.91 -9.92 -3.61
N ILE A 84 -2.33 -11.01 -3.11
CA ILE A 84 -0.95 -11.39 -3.39
C ILE A 84 -0.74 -11.52 -4.90
N LEU A 85 -1.64 -12.22 -5.60
CA LEU A 85 -1.57 -12.38 -7.05
C LEU A 85 -1.60 -11.04 -7.80
N VAL A 86 -2.52 -10.14 -7.44
CA VAL A 86 -2.64 -8.80 -8.05
C VAL A 86 -1.39 -7.97 -7.80
N VAL A 87 -0.85 -8.00 -6.58
CA VAL A 87 0.39 -7.29 -6.23
C VAL A 87 1.57 -7.82 -7.06
N PHE A 88 1.74 -9.15 -7.12
CA PHE A 88 2.82 -9.75 -7.90
C PHE A 88 2.69 -9.44 -9.40
N TYR A 89 1.49 -9.60 -9.96
CA TYR A 89 1.23 -9.29 -11.36
C TYR A 89 1.47 -7.80 -11.68
N GLY A 90 1.03 -6.93 -10.77
CA GLY A 90 1.26 -5.50 -10.85
C GLY A 90 2.75 -5.14 -10.87
N ILE A 91 3.52 -5.71 -9.92
CA ILE A 91 4.98 -5.55 -9.88
C ILE A 91 5.62 -6.05 -11.17
N GLN A 92 5.24 -7.23 -11.67
CA GLN A 92 5.78 -7.79 -12.91
C GLN A 92 5.51 -6.88 -14.11
N THR A 93 4.29 -6.36 -14.22
CA THR A 93 3.87 -5.48 -15.32
C THR A 93 4.59 -4.12 -15.28
N THR A 94 4.75 -3.54 -14.09
CA THR A 94 5.49 -2.28 -13.93
C THR A 94 6.99 -2.50 -14.16
N SER A 95 7.53 -3.61 -13.69
CA SER A 95 8.93 -4.00 -13.87
C SER A 95 9.29 -4.20 -15.34
N SER A 96 8.40 -4.84 -16.11
CA SER A 96 8.61 -5.06 -17.55
C SER A 96 8.47 -3.76 -18.37
N ARG A 97 7.63 -2.83 -17.92
CA ARG A 97 7.44 -1.53 -18.59
C ARG A 97 8.56 -0.53 -18.28
N TYR A 98 8.95 -0.37 -17.02
CA TYR A 98 9.73 0.81 -16.62
C TYR A 98 11.15 0.52 -16.11
N SER A 99 11.39 -0.57 -15.36
CA SER A 99 12.74 -1.06 -15.00
C SER A 99 12.66 -2.29 -14.07
N PRO A 100 13.48 -3.33 -14.30
CA PRO A 100 13.62 -4.48 -13.38
C PRO A 100 14.01 -4.11 -11.94
N ARG A 101 14.70 -2.98 -11.73
CA ARG A 101 15.16 -2.52 -10.40
C ARG A 101 14.03 -2.03 -9.49
N ILE A 102 12.80 -1.93 -10.01
CA ILE A 102 11.61 -1.49 -9.26
C ILE A 102 11.12 -2.56 -8.27
N ILE A 103 11.40 -3.84 -8.53
CA ILE A 103 10.98 -4.97 -7.69
C ILE A 103 11.46 -4.79 -6.24
N ASP A 104 12.72 -4.38 -6.05
CA ASP A 104 13.34 -4.18 -4.72
C ASP A 104 12.70 -3.05 -3.91
N ILE A 105 12.01 -2.11 -4.58
CA ILE A 105 11.33 -1.00 -3.92
C ILE A 105 10.02 -1.47 -3.29
N PHE A 106 9.34 -2.42 -3.92
CA PHE A 106 8.07 -2.99 -3.46
C PHE A 106 8.25 -3.99 -2.32
N THR A 107 9.24 -4.89 -2.41
CA THR A 107 9.52 -5.90 -1.38
C THR A 107 10.04 -5.30 -0.08
N ARG A 108 10.71 -4.15 -0.12
CA ARG A 108 11.23 -3.45 1.08
C ARG A 108 10.22 -2.56 1.80
N ASN A 109 8.97 -2.47 1.33
CA ASN A 109 7.99 -1.62 1.97
C ASN A 109 7.44 -2.28 3.25
N PRO A 110 7.72 -1.72 4.45
CA PRO A 110 7.30 -2.34 5.71
C PRO A 110 5.77 -2.43 5.87
N LEU A 111 5.01 -1.58 5.17
CA LEU A 111 3.54 -1.64 5.20
C LEU A 111 3.01 -2.90 4.52
N ASN A 112 3.64 -3.36 3.44
CA ASN A 112 3.23 -4.59 2.76
C ASN A 112 3.45 -5.80 3.67
N ALA A 113 4.62 -5.87 4.31
CA ALA A 113 4.92 -6.90 5.28
C ALA A 113 3.93 -6.88 6.45
N LEU A 114 3.61 -5.70 6.99
CA LEU A 114 2.66 -5.56 8.09
C LEU A 114 1.26 -6.07 7.73
N VAL A 115 0.73 -5.69 6.57
CA VAL A 115 -0.60 -6.14 6.12
C VAL A 115 -0.64 -7.64 5.89
N PHE A 116 0.39 -8.21 5.24
CA PHE A 116 0.45 -9.65 5.01
C PHE A 116 0.64 -10.44 6.31
N THR A 117 1.48 -9.98 7.23
CA THR A 117 1.66 -10.62 8.54
C THR A 117 0.38 -10.55 9.37
N PHE A 118 -0.31 -9.41 9.38
CA PHE A 118 -1.60 -9.28 10.07
C PHE A 118 -2.66 -10.21 9.49
N ALA A 119 -2.82 -10.24 8.16
CA ALA A 119 -3.77 -11.13 7.49
C ALA A 119 -3.47 -12.61 7.76
N LEU A 120 -2.19 -13.02 7.69
CA LEU A 120 -1.79 -14.39 7.98
C LEU A 120 -2.01 -14.75 9.45
N ALA A 121 -1.72 -13.84 10.38
CA ALA A 121 -1.97 -14.03 11.80
C ALA A 121 -3.47 -14.17 12.10
N SER A 122 -4.33 -13.38 11.44
CA SER A 122 -5.79 -13.49 11.53
C SER A 122 -6.27 -14.87 11.07
N ILE A 123 -5.81 -15.34 9.90
CA ILE A 123 -6.15 -16.67 9.39
C ILE A 123 -5.72 -17.76 10.39
N LEU A 124 -4.48 -17.72 10.88
CA LEU A 124 -4.00 -18.69 11.88
C LEU A 124 -4.82 -18.63 13.18
N TYR A 125 -5.20 -17.43 13.61
CA TYR A 125 -6.06 -17.25 14.77
C TYR A 125 -7.43 -17.90 14.56
N THR A 126 -8.08 -17.69 13.41
CA THR A 126 -9.38 -18.34 13.10
C THR A 126 -9.29 -19.88 13.12
N PHE A 127 -8.18 -20.46 12.63
CA PHE A 127 -7.95 -21.90 12.71
C PHE A 127 -7.79 -22.40 14.15
N LEU A 128 -7.03 -21.68 14.98
CA LEU A 128 -6.83 -22.03 16.39
C LEU A 128 -8.15 -21.94 17.17
N VAL A 129 -8.92 -20.87 16.97
CA VAL A 129 -10.24 -20.71 17.61
C VAL A 129 -11.19 -21.81 17.16
N ARG A 130 -11.20 -22.18 15.87
CA ARG A 130 -12.01 -23.28 15.36
C ARG A 130 -11.65 -24.62 16.02
N ALA A 131 -10.36 -24.87 16.29
CA ALA A 131 -9.90 -26.08 16.97
C ALA A 131 -10.31 -26.14 18.45
N GLU A 132 -10.55 -24.98 19.08
CA GLU A 132 -10.97 -24.88 20.48
C GLU A 132 -12.48 -25.13 20.67
N ILE A 133 -13.29 -24.90 19.63
CA ILE A 133 -14.75 -25.10 19.69
C ILE A 133 -15.08 -26.60 19.82
N ARG A 134 -15.78 -26.95 20.89
CA ARG A 134 -16.32 -28.30 21.14
C ARG A 134 -17.84 -28.28 21.16
N PRO A 135 -18.53 -29.42 20.96
CA PRO A 135 -19.99 -29.48 21.01
C PRO A 135 -20.62 -28.92 22.30
N ASN A 136 -19.89 -29.01 23.43
CA ASN A 136 -20.38 -28.54 24.73
C ASN A 136 -19.68 -27.26 25.24
N TYR A 137 -18.75 -26.69 24.47
CA TYR A 137 -17.96 -25.54 24.90
C TYR A 137 -17.60 -24.62 23.73
N VAL A 138 -18.03 -23.36 23.82
CA VAL A 138 -17.74 -22.32 22.82
C VAL A 138 -17.00 -21.18 23.53
N PRO A 139 -15.72 -20.92 23.20
CA PRO A 139 -14.99 -19.79 23.75
C PRO A 139 -15.46 -18.48 23.10
N MET A 140 -16.54 -17.90 23.65
CA MET A 140 -17.23 -16.74 23.06
C MET A 140 -16.30 -15.56 22.78
N TRP A 141 -15.37 -15.26 23.70
CA TRP A 141 -14.40 -14.17 23.53
C TRP A 141 -13.44 -14.42 22.37
N SER A 142 -12.98 -15.66 22.20
CA SER A 142 -12.10 -16.03 21.09
C SER A 142 -12.82 -15.96 19.74
N VAL A 143 -14.07 -16.41 19.69
CA VAL A 143 -14.92 -16.30 18.49
C VAL A 143 -15.20 -14.84 18.13
N ALA A 144 -15.55 -14.00 19.12
CA ALA A 144 -15.77 -12.58 18.91
C ALA A 144 -14.50 -11.89 18.38
N LEU A 145 -13.33 -12.18 18.96
CA LEU A 145 -12.07 -11.60 18.51
C LEU A 145 -11.71 -12.06 17.09
N ALA A 146 -11.99 -13.32 16.74
CA ALA A 146 -11.76 -13.85 15.40
C ALA A 146 -12.61 -13.12 14.35
N VAL A 147 -13.89 -12.86 14.66
CA VAL A 147 -14.77 -12.08 13.79
C VAL A 147 -14.30 -10.64 13.65
N VAL A 148 -13.83 -10.02 14.74
CA VAL A 148 -13.28 -8.65 14.70
C VAL A 148 -12.04 -8.57 13.81
N PHE A 149 -11.12 -9.55 13.93
CA PHE A 149 -9.94 -9.61 13.05
C PHE A 149 -10.31 -9.84 11.58
N ALA A 150 -11.31 -10.69 11.32
CA ALA A 150 -11.84 -10.88 9.97
C ALA A 150 -12.35 -9.58 9.37
N LEU A 151 -13.22 -8.86 10.09
CA LEU A 151 -13.76 -7.58 9.65
C LEU A 151 -12.65 -6.53 9.46
N ALA A 152 -11.69 -6.46 10.38
CA ALA A 152 -10.54 -5.57 10.25
C ALA A 152 -9.71 -5.90 8.99
N ASN A 153 -9.50 -7.18 8.69
CA ASN A 153 -8.78 -7.62 7.50
C ASN A 153 -9.48 -7.16 6.22
N PHE A 154 -10.80 -7.34 6.12
CA PHE A 154 -11.59 -6.84 4.99
C PHE A 154 -11.60 -5.31 4.89
N ALA A 155 -11.69 -4.59 6.01
CA ALA A 155 -11.61 -3.12 6.02
C ALA A 155 -10.26 -2.59 5.52
N ILE A 156 -9.15 -3.25 5.88
CA ILE A 156 -7.79 -2.85 5.48
C ILE A 156 -7.50 -3.24 4.02
N LEU A 157 -8.15 -4.27 3.51
CA LEU A 157 -7.86 -4.82 2.19
C LEU A 157 -8.10 -3.83 1.04
N LEU A 158 -9.26 -3.18 1.02
CA LEU A 158 -9.59 -2.18 -0.01
C LEU A 158 -8.60 -0.99 -0.06
N PRO A 159 -8.31 -0.29 1.05
CA PRO A 159 -7.31 0.78 1.04
C PRO A 159 -5.92 0.26 0.66
N TYR A 160 -5.58 -0.98 1.03
CA TYR A 160 -4.31 -1.59 0.63
C TYR A 160 -4.22 -1.80 -0.89
N VAL A 161 -5.28 -2.29 -1.53
CA VAL A 161 -5.31 -2.46 -2.98
C VAL A 161 -5.15 -1.10 -3.70
N ILE A 162 -5.88 -0.07 -3.25
CA ILE A 162 -5.75 1.29 -3.79
C ILE A 162 -4.32 1.82 -3.60
N TYR A 163 -3.74 1.60 -2.42
CA TYR A 163 -2.37 1.97 -2.11
C TYR A 163 -1.37 1.32 -3.06
N ILE A 164 -1.52 0.01 -3.34
CA ILE A 164 -0.67 -0.70 -4.29
C ILE A 164 -0.84 -0.12 -5.70
N PHE A 165 -2.06 0.17 -6.16
CA PHE A 165 -2.29 0.83 -7.45
C PHE A 165 -1.60 2.19 -7.55
N ASP A 166 -1.58 2.97 -6.47
CA ASP A 166 -0.90 4.26 -6.47
C ASP A 166 0.64 4.11 -6.50
N ILE A 167 1.20 3.11 -5.81
CA ILE A 167 2.64 2.83 -5.88
C ILE A 167 3.05 2.33 -7.27
N MET A 168 2.20 1.57 -7.96
CA MET A 168 2.51 1.05 -9.29
C MET A 168 2.62 2.14 -10.36
N ARG A 169 2.12 3.35 -10.09
CA ARG A 169 2.29 4.51 -10.97
C ARG A 169 3.75 4.95 -11.03
N ALA A 170 4.26 5.19 -12.24
CA ALA A 170 5.65 5.56 -12.44
C ALA A 170 6.02 6.87 -11.71
N GLU A 171 5.09 7.83 -11.61
CA GLU A 171 5.28 9.09 -10.89
C GLU A 171 5.52 8.87 -9.39
N SER A 172 4.77 7.93 -8.79
CA SER A 172 4.92 7.56 -7.38
C SER A 172 6.26 6.87 -7.13
N LEU A 173 6.71 6.04 -8.07
CA LEU A 173 8.02 5.40 -8.03
C LEU A 173 9.14 6.43 -8.10
N ILE A 174 9.11 7.34 -9.09
CA ILE A 174 10.08 8.43 -9.26
C ILE A 174 10.15 9.27 -7.98
N LYS A 175 9.00 9.66 -7.43
CA LYS A 175 8.91 10.42 -6.16
C LYS A 175 9.52 9.64 -4.98
N GLY A 176 9.28 8.34 -4.90
CA GLY A 176 9.84 7.44 -3.90
C GLY A 176 11.37 7.33 -3.99
N ILE A 177 11.90 7.17 -5.21
CA ILE A 177 13.35 7.11 -5.48
C ILE A 177 14.02 8.44 -5.14
N ARG A 178 13.44 9.57 -5.57
CA ARG A 178 13.92 10.92 -5.22
C ARG A 178 13.98 11.13 -3.70
N LYS A 179 12.93 10.71 -2.97
CA LYS A 179 12.89 10.82 -1.50
C LYS A 179 13.97 9.97 -0.84
N ARG A 180 14.30 8.80 -1.39
CA ARG A 180 15.45 7.98 -0.95
C ARG A 180 16.77 8.70 -1.19
N ALA A 181 17.01 9.20 -2.41
CA ALA A 181 18.22 9.98 -2.74
C ALA A 181 18.40 11.18 -1.80
N THR A 182 17.31 11.91 -1.54
CA THR A 182 17.25 13.04 -0.60
C THR A 182 17.60 12.65 0.83
N ARG A 183 17.13 11.47 1.27
CA ARG A 183 17.44 10.96 2.61
C ARG A 183 18.91 10.56 2.71
N ASP A 184 19.45 9.88 1.70
CA ASP A 184 20.82 9.41 1.72
C ASP A 184 21.83 10.56 1.58
N ILE A 185 21.54 11.59 0.78
CA ILE A 185 22.40 12.78 0.73
C ILE A 185 22.42 13.52 2.07
N ARG A 186 21.26 13.67 2.74
CA ARG A 186 21.17 14.29 4.07
C ARG A 186 21.91 13.48 5.13
N LYS A 187 21.80 12.14 5.10
CA LYS A 187 22.56 11.25 5.99
C LYS A 187 24.06 11.28 5.73
N SER A 188 24.49 11.58 4.51
CA SER A 188 25.91 11.67 4.14
C SER A 188 26.59 12.94 4.68
N VAL A 189 25.81 13.94 5.11
CA VAL A 189 26.34 15.11 5.81
C VAL A 189 26.85 14.75 7.21
N THR A 190 26.13 13.88 7.93
CA THR A 190 26.40 13.55 9.34
C THR A 190 27.00 12.16 9.55
N GLY A 191 27.01 11.31 8.52
CA GLY A 191 27.38 9.90 8.61
C GLY A 191 28.37 9.47 7.53
N ARG A 192 28.43 8.15 7.29
CA ARG A 192 29.28 7.57 6.24
C ARG A 192 28.83 8.01 4.84
N ARG A 193 29.79 8.09 3.91
CA ARG A 193 29.58 8.35 2.47
C ARG A 193 28.59 7.31 1.91
N ARG A 194 27.45 7.76 1.38
CA ARG A 194 26.44 6.92 0.69
C ARG A 194 26.29 7.30 -0.79
N ARG A 195 27.40 7.66 -1.44
CA ARG A 195 27.39 8.15 -2.82
C ARG A 195 26.85 7.12 -3.79
N ASP A 196 27.27 5.86 -3.66
CA ASP A 196 26.80 4.76 -4.52
C ASP A 196 25.28 4.60 -4.48
N SER A 197 24.67 4.76 -3.30
CA SER A 197 23.21 4.70 -3.13
C SER A 197 22.50 5.86 -3.85
N VAL A 198 23.07 7.07 -3.77
CA VAL A 198 22.53 8.24 -4.48
C VAL A 198 22.68 8.09 -5.99
N MET A 199 23.83 7.62 -6.48
CA MET A 199 24.06 7.35 -7.91
C MET A 199 23.13 6.24 -8.43
N THR A 200 22.90 5.20 -7.64
CA THR A 200 21.92 4.15 -7.96
C THR A 200 20.52 4.75 -8.11
N CYS A 201 20.11 5.67 -7.22
CA CYS A 201 18.81 6.33 -7.34
C CYS A 201 18.71 7.20 -8.61
N ILE A 202 19.77 7.93 -8.97
CA ILE A 202 19.81 8.72 -10.20
C ILE A 202 19.69 7.80 -11.42
N SER A 203 20.50 6.73 -11.47
CA SER A 203 20.44 5.73 -12.54
C SER A 203 19.05 5.11 -12.65
N GLN A 204 18.40 4.75 -11.54
CA GLN A 204 17.03 4.22 -11.56
C GLN A 204 16.01 5.20 -12.16
N ILE A 205 16.09 6.50 -11.87
CA ILE A 205 15.20 7.48 -12.48
C ILE A 205 15.51 7.63 -13.97
N THR A 206 16.78 7.65 -14.36
CA THR A 206 17.18 7.70 -15.78
C THR A 206 16.71 6.46 -16.55
N ASP A 207 16.80 5.27 -15.95
CA ASP A 207 16.30 4.03 -16.55
C ASP A 207 14.78 4.12 -16.80
N ILE A 208 14.01 4.66 -15.84
CA ILE A 208 12.57 4.88 -15.98
C ILE A 208 12.28 5.91 -17.09
N VAL A 209 13.04 7.01 -17.16
CA VAL A 209 12.90 8.01 -18.23
C VAL A 209 13.15 7.38 -19.59
N PHE A 210 14.25 6.63 -19.74
CA PHE A 210 14.58 5.94 -20.98
C PHE A 210 13.49 4.93 -21.38
N GLY A 211 13.04 4.09 -20.45
CA GLY A 211 11.94 3.15 -20.69
C GLY A 211 10.63 3.85 -21.07
N SER A 212 10.31 4.97 -20.41
CA SER A 212 9.10 5.75 -20.74
C SER A 212 9.15 6.36 -22.14
N ILE A 213 10.33 6.81 -22.60
CA ILE A 213 10.51 7.30 -23.98
C ILE A 213 10.33 6.16 -24.98
N GLN A 214 10.91 4.99 -24.72
CA GLN A 214 10.75 3.81 -25.58
C GLN A 214 9.30 3.35 -25.71
N LEU A 215 8.52 3.48 -24.63
CA LEU A 215 7.10 3.14 -24.59
C LEU A 215 6.17 4.26 -25.11
N GLY A 216 6.70 5.45 -25.39
CA GLY A 216 5.90 6.61 -25.81
C GLY A 216 5.11 7.27 -24.66
N ASP A 217 5.43 6.98 -23.41
CA ASP A 217 4.79 7.56 -22.22
C ASP A 217 5.44 8.91 -21.85
N VAL A 218 5.10 9.92 -22.65
CA VAL A 218 5.68 11.27 -22.54
C VAL A 218 5.48 11.90 -21.15
N PRO A 219 4.29 11.84 -20.49
CA PRO A 219 4.11 12.41 -19.15
C PRO A 219 5.10 11.86 -18.10
N VAL A 220 5.34 10.54 -18.11
CA VAL A 220 6.28 9.90 -17.19
C VAL A 220 7.72 10.34 -17.46
N SER A 221 8.11 10.48 -18.72
CA SER A 221 9.44 10.97 -19.10
C SER A 221 9.71 12.39 -18.56
N ILE A 222 8.75 13.29 -18.71
CA ILE A 222 8.83 14.68 -18.24
C ILE A 222 8.92 14.68 -16.70
N ASN A 223 8.10 13.88 -16.03
CA ASN A 223 8.11 13.75 -14.57
C ASN A 223 9.48 13.29 -14.05
N GLY A 224 10.12 12.31 -14.71
CA GLY A 224 11.43 11.81 -14.33
C GLY A 224 12.54 12.85 -14.48
N VAL A 225 12.56 13.58 -15.61
CA VAL A 225 13.51 14.68 -15.82
C VAL A 225 13.30 15.79 -14.79
N GLU A 226 12.05 16.17 -14.53
CA GLU A 226 11.72 17.17 -13.52
C GLU A 226 12.15 16.70 -12.11
N ALA A 227 11.96 15.43 -11.77
CA ALA A 227 12.36 14.89 -10.49
C ALA A 227 13.88 14.95 -10.28
N LEU A 228 14.69 14.68 -11.32
CA LEU A 228 16.14 14.85 -11.29
C LEU A 228 16.53 16.33 -11.13
N SER A 229 15.90 17.21 -11.90
CA SER A 229 16.13 18.66 -11.81
C SER A 229 15.84 19.19 -10.40
N ARG A 230 14.67 18.86 -9.85
CA ARG A 230 14.28 19.23 -8.48
C ARG A 230 15.20 18.61 -7.43
N PHE A 231 15.65 17.37 -7.59
CA PHE A 231 16.62 16.77 -6.67
C PHE A 231 17.93 17.56 -6.62
N VAL A 232 18.45 17.98 -7.78
CA VAL A 232 19.67 18.79 -7.84
C VAL A 232 19.45 20.16 -7.23
N ALA A 233 18.39 20.87 -7.65
CA ALA A 233 18.09 22.24 -7.25
C ALA A 233 17.74 22.35 -5.76
N ASP A 234 16.81 21.52 -5.28
CA ASP A 234 16.23 21.67 -3.94
C ASP A 234 17.00 20.92 -2.86
N ASP A 235 17.53 19.73 -3.17
CA ASP A 235 18.10 18.84 -2.16
C ASP A 235 19.63 18.84 -2.19
N TYR A 236 20.25 18.60 -3.35
CA TYR A 236 21.71 18.45 -3.45
C TYR A 236 22.46 19.78 -3.23
N LEU A 237 22.08 20.85 -3.94
CA LEU A 237 22.79 22.13 -3.85
C LEU A 237 22.76 22.74 -2.44
N ARG A 238 21.67 22.53 -1.68
CA ARG A 238 21.55 23.02 -0.30
C ARG A 238 22.53 22.37 0.67
N VAL A 239 22.87 21.10 0.45
CA VAL A 239 23.77 20.34 1.33
C VAL A 239 25.19 20.24 0.79
N LYS A 240 25.43 20.58 -0.49
CA LYS A 240 26.75 20.49 -1.15
C LYS A 240 27.89 21.05 -0.31
N LYS A 241 27.71 22.23 0.29
CA LYS A 241 28.74 22.88 1.12
C LYS A 241 29.02 22.19 2.46
N LYS A 242 28.09 21.34 2.93
CA LYS A 242 28.18 20.62 4.21
C LYS A 242 28.73 19.20 4.07
N LEU A 243 28.95 18.74 2.84
CA LEU A 243 29.46 17.40 2.58
C LEU A 243 30.97 17.33 2.85
N ARG A 244 31.43 16.22 3.42
CA ARG A 244 32.85 15.98 3.69
C ARG A 244 33.63 15.87 2.36
N PRO A 245 34.92 16.22 2.30
CA PRO A 245 35.73 16.15 1.08
C PRO A 245 35.71 14.76 0.40
N GLU A 246 35.66 13.69 1.20
CA GLU A 246 35.53 12.29 0.75
C GLU A 246 34.33 12.06 -0.19
N TRP A 247 33.25 12.87 -0.07
CA TRP A 247 32.09 12.80 -0.95
C TRP A 247 32.44 13.08 -2.41
N PHE A 248 33.36 14.01 -2.65
CA PHE A 248 33.75 14.48 -3.98
C PHE A 248 34.85 13.61 -4.61
N HIS A 249 35.43 12.70 -3.85
CA HIS A 249 36.38 11.75 -4.38
C HIS A 249 35.67 10.78 -5.32
N VAL A 250 36.13 10.67 -6.56
CA VAL A 250 35.56 9.77 -7.58
C VAL A 250 36.32 8.46 -7.56
N GLY A 251 35.62 7.36 -7.26
CA GLY A 251 36.20 6.02 -7.30
C GLY A 251 35.95 5.33 -8.64
N HIS A 252 36.61 4.20 -8.86
CA HIS A 252 36.39 3.35 -10.05
C HIS A 252 34.93 2.91 -10.21
N SER A 253 34.21 2.68 -9.11
CA SER A 253 32.79 2.33 -9.12
C SER A 253 31.88 3.44 -9.68
N ASP A 254 32.36 4.69 -9.68
CA ASP A 254 31.63 5.86 -10.19
C ASP A 254 31.83 6.07 -11.71
N LEU A 255 32.78 5.34 -12.34
CA LEU A 255 33.13 5.44 -13.76
C LEU A 255 33.21 4.03 -14.38
N PRO A 256 32.08 3.33 -14.60
CA PRO A 256 32.05 1.96 -15.11
C PRO A 256 32.59 1.78 -16.55
N GLY A 257 33.03 2.87 -17.20
CA GLY A 257 33.68 2.85 -18.52
C GLY A 257 35.13 3.38 -18.52
N ALA A 258 35.72 3.66 -17.34
CA ALA A 258 37.14 3.99 -17.27
C ALA A 258 37.95 2.70 -17.46
N SER A 259 38.79 2.66 -18.49
CA SER A 259 39.78 1.59 -18.68
C SER A 259 40.83 1.65 -17.57
N ASP A 260 41.27 0.47 -17.08
CA ASP A 260 42.30 0.30 -16.04
C ASP A 260 43.65 0.99 -16.37
N GLN A 261 43.83 1.52 -17.58
CA GLN A 261 45.09 2.07 -18.08
C GLN A 261 45.34 3.57 -17.80
N ILE A 262 44.40 4.33 -17.23
CA ILE A 262 44.54 5.80 -17.12
C ILE A 262 45.09 6.27 -15.75
N LEU A 263 45.39 5.36 -14.81
CA LEU A 263 45.88 5.73 -13.47
C LEU A 263 47.14 4.97 -13.02
N ALA A 264 48.01 4.59 -13.96
CA ALA A 264 49.39 4.19 -13.67
C ALA A 264 50.34 5.39 -13.81
#